data_AF-A0A4Y9RCB0-F1
#
_entry.id   AF-A0A4Y9RCB0-F1
#
_cell.length_a   1.000
_cell.length_b   1.000
_cell.length_c   1.000
_cell.angle_alpha   90.00
_cell.angle_beta   90.00
_cell.angle_gamma   90.00
#
_symmetry.space_group_name_H-M   'P 1'
#
loop_
_entity.id
_entity.type
_entity.pdbx_description
1 polymer ?
#
loop_
_entity_poly.entity_id
_entity_poly.type
_entity_poly.pdbx_seq_one_letter_code
_entity_poly.pdbx_strand_id
1 'polypeptide(L)'
;MKFSRIAGTERRAMQSSCYSAGDFPSIMVRQSFNAQRLSRQFTELFFAAPQVVMHRTSRMATTKLSARDQAEFSRMGSEKVAAFYQSWAGMWTAAVAIQYEMIAAYSSAALAFATKGTASTGAAVAAMSDAATRVASAGLAPVHKKAVANAKRLARSKR
;
A
#
# COMPACT_ATOMS: atom_id res chain seq x y z
N MET A 1 75.76 17.73 18.93
CA MET A 1 75.42 19.17 18.93
C MET A 1 74.06 19.35 19.61
N LYS A 2 73.98 20.29 20.58
CA LYS A 2 72.78 20.79 21.27
C LYS A 2 71.79 21.38 20.23
N PHE A 3 70.46 21.38 20.40
CA PHE A 3 69.72 22.12 21.43
C PHE A 3 68.28 21.59 21.62
N SER A 4 67.72 21.90 22.80
CA SER A 4 66.44 21.47 23.36
C SER A 4 65.52 22.69 23.61
N ARG A 5 64.20 22.43 23.70
CA ARG A 5 63.10 23.27 24.24
C ARG A 5 62.67 24.47 23.38
N ILE A 6 61.40 24.90 23.30
CA ILE A 6 60.44 25.36 24.33
C ILE A 6 58.99 25.18 23.76
N ALA A 7 58.07 24.39 24.34
CA ALA A 7 57.02 24.70 25.34
C ALA A 7 56.02 25.85 25.02
N GLY A 8 54.72 25.57 25.19
CA GLY A 8 53.64 26.56 25.32
C GLY A 8 52.34 26.13 24.60
N THR A 9 51.29 25.68 25.31
CA THR A 9 50.09 26.49 25.70
C THR A 9 49.25 26.86 24.46
N GLU A 10 47.99 26.45 24.27
CA GLU A 10 46.87 26.61 25.20
C GLU A 10 45.60 25.93 24.66
N ARG A 11 44.73 25.51 25.59
CA ARG A 11 43.35 25.13 25.31
C ARG A 11 42.50 26.38 25.06
N ARG A 12 41.57 26.25 24.11
CA ARG A 12 40.20 26.79 24.09
C ARG A 12 39.98 28.14 23.38
N ALA A 13 38.92 28.10 22.57
CA ALA A 13 38.05 29.20 22.12
C ALA A 13 38.54 30.05 20.93
N MET A 14 38.14 29.64 19.73
CA MET A 14 37.29 30.55 18.95
C MET A 14 36.35 29.76 18.02
N GLN A 15 35.07 29.75 18.42
CA GLN A 15 33.96 29.61 17.50
C GLN A 15 34.13 30.66 16.39
N SER A 16 34.07 30.25 15.13
CA SER A 16 33.11 30.81 14.18
C SER A 16 33.15 30.11 12.84
N SER A 17 31.97 29.62 12.45
CA SER A 17 31.38 29.75 11.12
C SER A 17 32.14 29.14 9.93
N CYS A 18 31.57 28.07 9.38
CA CYS A 18 31.16 28.02 7.96
C CYS A 18 30.28 26.79 7.68
N TYR A 19 28.98 27.06 7.55
CA TYR A 19 27.93 26.37 6.78
C TYR A 19 27.93 24.84 6.60
N SER A 20 26.93 24.27 7.27
CA SER A 20 26.25 22.99 7.02
C SER A 20 25.80 22.84 5.56
N ALA A 21 26.36 21.87 4.84
CA ALA A 21 25.84 21.35 3.58
C ALA A 21 26.00 19.83 3.59
N GLY A 22 24.90 19.08 3.75
CA GLY A 22 24.96 17.62 3.63
C GLY A 22 23.71 16.83 4.00
N ASP A 23 22.84 17.31 4.90
CA ASP A 23 21.78 16.47 5.46
C ASP A 23 20.37 16.87 4.98
N PHE A 24 20.00 16.42 3.78
CA PHE A 24 18.61 16.20 3.36
C PHE A 24 18.53 15.06 2.32
N PRO A 25 17.56 14.13 2.39
CA PRO A 25 17.23 13.30 3.54
C PRO A 25 17.17 11.80 3.15
N SER A 26 17.81 10.92 3.93
CA SER A 26 17.74 9.45 3.78
C SER A 26 16.30 8.88 3.85
N ILE A 27 15.34 9.68 4.31
CA ILE A 27 13.91 9.36 4.39
C ILE A 27 13.28 9.23 2.98
N MET A 28 13.63 10.12 2.04
CA MET A 28 13.00 10.18 0.72
C MET A 28 13.43 9.01 -0.18
N VAL A 29 14.71 8.61 -0.09
CA VAL A 29 15.24 7.43 -0.79
C VAL A 29 14.64 6.14 -0.23
N ARG A 30 14.50 6.00 1.10
CA ARG A 30 13.86 4.82 1.71
C ARG A 30 12.39 4.67 1.30
N GLN A 31 11.68 5.78 1.11
CA GLN A 31 10.26 5.79 0.78
C GLN A 31 9.98 5.22 -0.63
N SER A 32 10.84 5.53 -1.61
CA SER A 32 10.71 5.01 -2.98
C SER A 32 11.05 3.51 -3.09
N PHE A 33 12.08 3.05 -2.38
CA PHE A 33 12.43 1.62 -2.31
C PHE A 33 11.31 0.77 -1.70
N ASN A 34 10.65 1.28 -0.66
CA ASN A 34 9.52 0.58 -0.03
C ASN A 34 8.29 0.51 -0.94
N ALA A 35 7.99 1.57 -1.69
CA ALA A 35 6.87 1.59 -2.63
C ALA A 35 7.07 0.61 -3.80
N GLN A 36 8.28 0.54 -4.36
CA GLN A 36 8.61 -0.42 -5.42
C GLN A 36 8.55 -1.87 -4.94
N ARG A 37 9.08 -2.16 -3.75
CA ARG A 37 9.01 -3.49 -3.15
C ARG A 37 7.56 -3.91 -2.90
N LEU A 38 6.75 -3.00 -2.36
CA LEU A 38 5.32 -3.24 -2.13
C LEU A 38 4.60 -3.53 -3.45
N SER A 39 4.82 -2.71 -4.49
CA SER A 39 4.21 -2.91 -5.82
C SER A 39 4.57 -4.27 -6.42
N ARG A 40 5.85 -4.67 -6.30
CA ARG A 40 6.30 -5.99 -6.76
C ARG A 40 5.63 -7.12 -5.98
N GLN A 41 5.65 -7.10 -4.65
CA GLN A 41 5.00 -8.12 -3.81
C GLN A 41 3.50 -8.20 -4.09
N PHE A 42 2.86 -7.06 -4.29
CA PHE A 42 1.45 -6.97 -4.62
C PHE A 42 1.13 -7.61 -5.98
N THR A 43 1.97 -7.38 -6.98
CA THR A 43 1.87 -8.00 -8.31
C THR A 43 2.14 -9.51 -8.27
N GLU A 44 3.16 -9.95 -7.52
CA GLU A 44 3.44 -11.37 -7.32
C GLU A 44 2.25 -12.06 -6.65
N LEU A 45 1.68 -11.45 -5.61
CA LEU A 45 0.49 -11.97 -4.91
C LEU A 45 -0.73 -12.06 -5.84
N PHE A 46 -0.92 -11.06 -6.70
CA PHE A 46 -2.03 -11.02 -7.65
C PHE A 46 -2.10 -12.24 -8.56
N PHE A 47 -0.96 -12.67 -9.11
CA PHE A 47 -0.90 -13.84 -9.98
C PHE A 47 -0.83 -15.15 -9.19
N ALA A 48 -0.04 -15.18 -8.12
CA ALA A 48 0.23 -16.41 -7.38
C ALA A 48 -0.98 -16.87 -6.54
N ALA A 49 -1.68 -15.95 -5.86
CA ALA A 49 -2.72 -16.33 -4.91
C ALA A 49 -3.91 -17.05 -5.55
N PRO A 50 -4.51 -16.55 -6.67
CA PRO A 50 -5.60 -17.26 -7.34
C PRO A 50 -5.18 -18.63 -7.85
N GLN A 51 -3.96 -18.76 -8.40
CA GLN A 51 -3.44 -20.04 -8.88
C GLN A 51 -3.31 -21.07 -7.76
N VAL A 52 -2.68 -20.71 -6.65
CA VAL A 52 -2.49 -21.63 -5.50
C VAL A 52 -3.83 -22.03 -4.90
N VAL A 53 -4.76 -21.08 -4.74
CA VAL A 53 -6.11 -21.36 -4.24
C VAL A 53 -6.81 -22.33 -5.18
N MET A 54 -6.88 -22.03 -6.48
CA MET A 54 -7.53 -22.89 -7.47
C MET A 54 -6.94 -24.30 -7.48
N HIS A 55 -5.61 -24.42 -7.51
CA HIS A 55 -4.92 -25.70 -7.55
C HIS A 55 -5.24 -26.55 -6.29
N ARG A 56 -5.11 -25.96 -5.09
CA ARG A 56 -5.37 -26.67 -3.83
C ARG A 56 -6.84 -27.02 -3.68
N THR A 57 -7.75 -26.12 -4.06
CA THR A 57 -9.19 -26.39 -4.03
C THR A 57 -9.56 -27.47 -5.03
N SER A 58 -9.04 -27.44 -6.25
CA SER A 58 -9.31 -28.47 -7.25
C SER A 58 -8.88 -29.86 -6.76
N ARG A 59 -7.69 -29.96 -6.14
CA ARG A 59 -7.26 -31.23 -5.51
C ARG A 59 -8.19 -31.70 -4.40
N MET A 60 -8.68 -30.81 -3.53
CA MET A 60 -9.67 -31.17 -2.49
C MET A 60 -11.02 -31.58 -3.10
N ALA A 61 -11.43 -30.98 -4.22
CA ALA A 61 -12.66 -31.35 -4.91
C ALA A 61 -12.62 -32.79 -5.43
N THR A 62 -11.43 -33.30 -5.75
CA THR A 62 -11.22 -34.68 -6.24
C THR A 62 -11.12 -35.75 -5.15
N THR A 63 -11.10 -35.37 -3.86
CA THR A 63 -11.06 -36.34 -2.74
C THR A 63 -12.47 -36.69 -2.26
N LYS A 64 -12.91 -37.95 -2.40
CA LYS A 64 -14.13 -38.57 -1.82
C LYS A 64 -15.36 -37.64 -1.61
N LEU A 65 -15.69 -36.81 -2.60
CA LEU A 65 -16.93 -36.05 -2.66
C LEU A 65 -17.89 -36.71 -3.66
N SER A 66 -19.20 -36.57 -3.46
CA SER A 66 -20.16 -36.95 -4.51
C SER A 66 -19.95 -36.06 -5.74
N ALA A 67 -20.30 -36.54 -6.94
CA ALA A 67 -20.17 -35.75 -8.17
C ALA A 67 -20.90 -34.39 -8.09
N ARG A 68 -22.02 -34.35 -7.35
CA ARG A 68 -22.77 -33.12 -7.07
C ARG A 68 -21.98 -32.16 -6.19
N ASP A 69 -21.38 -32.64 -5.10
CA ASP A 69 -20.61 -31.79 -4.19
C ASP A 69 -19.33 -31.28 -4.83
N GLN A 70 -18.71 -32.08 -5.71
CA GLN A 70 -17.55 -31.67 -6.49
C GLN A 70 -17.88 -30.52 -7.46
N ALA A 71 -19.04 -30.58 -8.13
CA ALA A 71 -19.52 -29.50 -9.00
C ALA A 71 -19.84 -28.22 -8.21
N GLU A 72 -20.53 -28.34 -7.07
CA GLU A 72 -20.84 -27.20 -6.20
C GLU A 72 -19.57 -26.58 -5.60
N PHE A 73 -18.60 -27.41 -5.20
CA PHE A 73 -17.33 -26.93 -4.69
C PHE A 73 -16.51 -26.18 -5.76
N SER A 74 -16.50 -26.69 -6.99
CA SER A 74 -15.84 -26.03 -8.13
C SER A 74 -16.48 -24.66 -8.43
N ARG A 75 -17.82 -24.58 -8.42
CA ARG A 75 -18.56 -23.33 -8.55
C ARG A 75 -18.26 -22.35 -7.41
N MET A 76 -18.25 -22.82 -6.16
CA MET A 76 -17.90 -21.98 -5.02
C MET A 76 -16.46 -21.47 -5.06
N GLY A 77 -15.54 -22.23 -5.66
CA GLY A 77 -14.17 -21.82 -5.92
C GLY A 77 -14.09 -20.68 -6.94
N SER A 78 -14.75 -20.85 -8.10
CA SER A 78 -14.77 -19.83 -9.15
C SER A 78 -15.39 -18.52 -8.68
N GLU A 79 -16.45 -18.57 -7.86
CA GLU A 79 -17.07 -17.39 -7.26
C GLU A 79 -16.11 -16.61 -6.34
N LYS A 80 -15.23 -17.29 -5.58
CA LYS A 80 -14.23 -16.64 -4.72
C LYS A 80 -13.13 -15.99 -5.53
N VAL A 81 -12.65 -16.66 -6.58
CA VAL A 81 -11.64 -16.12 -7.50
C VAL A 81 -12.21 -14.90 -8.24
N ALA A 82 -13.44 -14.96 -8.73
CA ALA A 82 -14.10 -13.81 -9.34
C ALA A 82 -14.23 -12.62 -8.38
N ALA A 83 -14.60 -12.87 -7.11
CA ALA A 83 -14.69 -11.83 -6.10
C ALA A 83 -13.33 -11.17 -5.81
N PHE A 84 -12.25 -11.96 -5.82
CA PHE A 84 -10.89 -11.44 -5.70
C PHE A 84 -10.54 -10.51 -6.87
N TYR A 85 -10.82 -10.90 -8.11
CA TYR A 85 -10.59 -10.03 -9.27
C TYR A 85 -11.44 -8.75 -9.24
N GLN A 86 -12.69 -8.84 -8.80
CA GLN A 86 -13.56 -7.66 -8.63
C GLN A 86 -13.02 -6.70 -7.58
N SER A 87 -12.54 -7.25 -6.47
CA SER A 87 -11.91 -6.50 -5.38
C SER A 87 -10.67 -5.78 -5.87
N TRP A 88 -9.85 -6.49 -6.64
CA TRP A 88 -8.67 -5.91 -7.24
C TRP A 88 -8.98 -4.79 -8.22
N ALA A 89 -9.89 -5.03 -9.16
CA ALA A 89 -10.30 -4.04 -10.14
C ALA A 89 -10.84 -2.78 -9.46
N GLY A 90 -11.65 -2.93 -8.40
CA GLY A 90 -12.15 -1.80 -7.60
C GLY A 90 -11.03 -1.02 -6.91
N MET A 91 -10.04 -1.71 -6.35
CA MET A 91 -8.89 -1.06 -5.73
C MET A 91 -8.04 -0.30 -6.76
N TRP A 92 -7.81 -0.90 -7.94
CA TRP A 92 -7.05 -0.28 -9.03
C TRP A 92 -7.76 0.96 -9.57
N THR A 93 -9.07 0.88 -9.84
CA THR A 93 -9.83 2.04 -10.32
C THR A 93 -9.86 3.16 -9.30
N ALA A 94 -9.99 2.84 -8.01
CA ALA A 94 -9.88 3.83 -6.93
C ALA A 94 -8.49 4.49 -6.89
N ALA A 95 -7.41 3.70 -7.00
CA ALA A 95 -6.05 4.22 -7.00
C ALA A 95 -5.79 5.15 -8.20
N VAL A 96 -6.26 4.79 -9.39
CA VAL A 96 -6.16 5.64 -10.60
C VAL A 96 -6.95 6.94 -10.42
N ALA A 97 -8.17 6.88 -9.87
CA ALA A 97 -8.95 8.08 -9.60
C ALA A 97 -8.24 9.03 -8.63
N ILE A 98 -7.66 8.49 -7.56
CA ILE A 98 -6.89 9.27 -6.58
C ILE A 98 -5.66 9.94 -7.22
N GLN A 99 -5.00 9.30 -8.18
CA GLN A 99 -3.87 9.92 -8.90
C GLN A 99 -4.31 11.21 -9.61
N TYR A 100 -5.46 11.21 -10.28
CA TYR A 100 -5.99 12.42 -10.93
C TYR A 100 -6.45 13.48 -9.92
N GLU A 101 -7.09 13.06 -8.82
CA GLU A 101 -7.49 13.96 -7.73
C GLU A 101 -6.26 14.64 -7.07
N MET A 102 -5.15 13.91 -6.89
CA MET A 102 -3.89 14.45 -6.37
C MET A 102 -3.27 15.48 -7.32
N ILE A 103 -3.27 15.24 -8.63
CA ILE A 103 -2.77 16.22 -9.62
C ILE A 103 -3.58 17.52 -9.54
N ALA A 104 -4.91 17.42 -9.45
CA ALA A 104 -5.78 18.57 -9.29
C ALA A 104 -5.56 19.29 -7.94
N ALA A 105 -5.36 18.52 -6.86
CA ALA A 105 -5.06 19.05 -5.53
C ALA A 105 -3.72 19.80 -5.49
N TYR A 106 -2.67 19.27 -6.11
CA TYR A 106 -1.37 19.95 -6.20
C TYR A 106 -1.46 21.22 -7.04
N SER A 107 -2.19 21.19 -8.15
CA SER A 107 -2.40 22.36 -9.01
C SER A 107 -3.15 23.48 -8.27
N SER A 108 -4.20 23.13 -7.54
CA SER A 108 -4.96 24.10 -6.74
C SER A 108 -4.18 24.63 -5.53
N ALA A 109 -3.37 23.78 -4.87
CA ALA A 109 -2.49 24.20 -3.79
C ALA A 109 -1.39 25.15 -4.28
N ALA A 110 -0.80 24.89 -5.45
CA ALA A 110 0.20 25.77 -6.06
C ALA A 110 -0.40 27.15 -6.39
N LEU A 111 -1.62 27.18 -6.94
CA LEU A 111 -2.33 28.43 -7.20
C LEU A 111 -2.68 29.18 -5.91
N ALA A 112 -3.17 28.48 -4.87
CA ALA A 112 -3.48 29.08 -3.58
C ALA A 112 -2.23 29.66 -2.91
N PHE A 113 -1.09 28.97 -3.02
CA PHE A 113 0.19 29.51 -2.56
C PHE A 113 0.60 30.75 -3.36
N ALA A 114 0.54 30.71 -4.69
CA ALA A 114 0.92 31.82 -5.55
C ALA A 114 0.02 33.07 -5.37
N THR A 115 -1.26 32.89 -5.07
CA THR A 115 -2.24 33.98 -4.97
C THR A 115 -2.50 34.46 -3.55
N LYS A 116 -2.39 33.58 -2.54
CA LYS A 116 -2.75 33.86 -1.14
C LYS A 116 -1.62 33.60 -0.15
N GLY A 117 -0.48 33.04 -0.59
CA GLY A 117 0.66 32.72 0.29
C GLY A 117 0.41 31.57 1.27
N THR A 118 -0.67 30.81 1.11
CA THR A 118 -1.08 29.77 2.06
C THR A 118 -1.04 28.38 1.43
N ALA A 119 -0.45 27.41 2.12
CA ALA A 119 -0.57 25.98 1.81
C ALA A 119 -0.90 25.19 3.10
N SER A 120 -1.88 24.27 3.04
CA SER A 120 -2.34 23.51 4.21
C SER A 120 -1.80 22.09 4.22
N THR A 121 -0.86 21.80 5.12
CA THR A 121 -0.34 20.45 5.36
C THR A 121 -1.40 19.52 5.97
N GLY A 122 -2.30 20.05 6.82
CA GLY A 122 -3.37 19.26 7.44
C GLY A 122 -4.38 18.71 6.43
N ALA A 123 -4.72 19.50 5.41
CA ALA A 123 -5.59 19.05 4.32
C ALA A 123 -4.94 17.94 3.49
N ALA A 124 -3.63 18.01 3.25
CA ALA A 124 -2.90 16.97 2.53
C ALA A 124 -2.89 15.63 3.28
N VAL A 125 -2.68 15.66 4.60
CA VAL A 125 -2.72 14.45 5.45
C VAL A 125 -4.12 13.84 5.46
N ALA A 126 -5.17 14.66 5.60
CA ALA A 126 -6.55 14.19 5.56
C ALA A 126 -6.90 13.55 4.20
N ALA A 127 -6.47 14.15 3.10
CA ALA A 127 -6.69 13.62 1.75
C ALA A 127 -5.99 12.26 1.53
N MET A 128 -4.77 12.09 2.06
CA MET A 128 -4.07 10.80 2.00
C MET A 128 -4.78 9.71 2.83
N SER A 129 -5.30 10.07 4.01
CA SER A 129 -6.05 9.13 4.86
C SER A 129 -7.38 8.71 4.22
N ASP A 130 -8.09 9.64 3.60
CA ASP A 130 -9.32 9.35 2.85
C ASP A 130 -9.05 8.46 1.63
N ALA A 131 -8.02 8.81 0.84
CA ALA A 131 -7.56 8.02 -0.30
C ALA A 131 -7.25 6.57 0.10
N ALA A 132 -6.48 6.36 1.17
CA ALA A 132 -6.18 5.04 1.69
C ALA A 132 -7.45 4.27 2.08
N THR A 133 -8.40 4.95 2.73
CA THR A 133 -9.69 4.35 3.16
C THR A 133 -10.55 3.96 1.96
N ARG A 134 -10.59 4.79 0.91
CA ARG A 134 -11.34 4.51 -0.34
C ARG A 134 -10.77 3.30 -1.08
N VAL A 135 -9.45 3.24 -1.23
CA VAL A 135 -8.74 2.10 -1.86
C VAL A 135 -9.00 0.82 -1.08
N ALA A 136 -8.86 0.85 0.25
CA ALA A 136 -9.13 -0.29 1.11
C ALA A 136 -10.60 -0.75 1.02
N SER A 137 -11.54 0.20 1.02
CA SER A 137 -12.97 -0.09 0.92
C SER A 137 -13.35 -0.71 -0.42
N ALA A 138 -12.80 -0.18 -1.53
CA ALA A 138 -13.03 -0.71 -2.87
C ALA A 138 -12.47 -2.12 -3.04
N GLY A 139 -11.33 -2.42 -2.40
CA GLY A 139 -10.76 -3.76 -2.32
C GLY A 139 -11.56 -4.72 -1.43
N LEU A 140 -12.09 -4.26 -0.29
CA LEU A 140 -12.74 -5.17 0.64
C LEU A 140 -14.19 -5.51 0.22
N ALA A 141 -14.88 -4.58 -0.43
CA ALA A 141 -16.32 -4.68 -0.67
C ALA A 141 -16.74 -5.97 -1.42
N PRO A 142 -16.08 -6.40 -2.51
CA PRO A 142 -16.54 -7.58 -3.25
C PRO A 142 -16.27 -8.89 -2.49
N VAL A 143 -15.09 -9.03 -1.85
CA VAL A 143 -14.79 -10.20 -0.98
C VAL A 143 -15.76 -10.24 0.20
N HIS A 144 -15.97 -9.13 0.90
CA HIS A 144 -16.89 -9.05 2.04
C HIS A 144 -18.31 -9.46 1.65
N LYS A 145 -18.85 -8.89 0.55
CA LYS A 145 -20.18 -9.22 0.03
C LYS A 145 -20.34 -10.71 -0.22
N LYS A 146 -19.37 -11.34 -0.91
CA LYS A 146 -19.43 -12.76 -1.24
C LYS A 146 -19.23 -13.66 -0.02
N ALA A 147 -18.33 -13.31 0.88
CA ALA A 147 -18.10 -14.05 2.12
C ALA A 147 -19.36 -14.08 3.01
N VAL A 148 -19.99 -12.91 3.23
CA VAL A 148 -21.22 -12.80 4.03
C VAL A 148 -22.38 -13.54 3.35
N ALA A 149 -22.52 -13.45 2.03
CA ALA A 149 -23.54 -14.19 1.29
C ALA A 149 -23.37 -15.71 1.44
N ASN A 150 -22.14 -16.22 1.32
CA ASN A 150 -21.83 -17.64 1.53
C ASN A 150 -22.14 -18.08 2.96
N ALA A 151 -21.75 -17.29 3.98
CA ALA A 151 -22.07 -17.58 5.38
C ALA A 151 -23.59 -17.71 5.61
N LYS A 152 -24.39 -16.80 5.03
CA LYS A 152 -25.86 -16.85 5.08
C LYS A 152 -26.46 -18.07 4.38
N ARG A 153 -25.81 -18.59 3.32
CA ARG A 153 -26.27 -19.81 2.62
C ARG A 153 -25.98 -21.05 3.46
N LEU A 154 -24.78 -21.15 4.03
CA LEU A 154 -24.38 -22.26 4.90
C LEU A 154 -25.27 -22.36 6.15
N ALA A 155 -25.60 -21.23 6.78
CA ALA A 155 -26.49 -21.21 7.94
C ALA A 155 -27.91 -21.73 7.62
N ARG A 156 -28.39 -21.52 6.39
CA ARG A 156 -29.70 -22.00 5.93
C ARG A 156 -29.72 -23.48 5.57
N SER A 157 -28.60 -24.00 5.06
CA SER A 157 -28.49 -25.40 4.64
C SER A 157 -28.25 -26.37 5.80
N LYS A 158 -27.91 -25.87 7.00
CA LYS A 158 -27.69 -26.66 8.22
C LYS A 158 -28.95 -26.82 9.07
N ARG A 159 -30.08 -26.26 8.62
CA ARG A 159 -31.38 -26.25 9.30
C ARG A 159 -32.36 -27.08 8.49
#